data_AF-A0AAD4H9G5-F1
#
_entry.id   AF-A0AAD4H9G5-F1
#
_cell.length_a   1.000
_cell.length_b   1.000
_cell.length_c   1.000
_cell.angle_alpha   90.00
_cell.angle_beta   90.00
_cell.angle_gamma   90.00
#
_symmetry.space_group_name_H-M   'P 1'
#
loop_
_entity.id
_entity.type
_entity.pdbx_description
1 polymer ?
#
loop_
_entity_poly.entity_id
_entity_poly.type
_entity_poly.pdbx_seq_one_letter_code
_entity_poly.pdbx_strand_id
1 'polypeptide(L)'
;MTSQTDQEAQQQLFADTLIKLQIHSALAKEHIHHNKSPLPLLAQSCSLLDNLPTSSTSTPHWTTAQRALIEALKIDAWTALADACIQANDLIQAEASLQRLATLQDNAAGPFSWRAQKRNSSSKKTSSTSLSESSNGSNGTANSGPTEDYRQATSGLIQTWGKLRQVYNDMGKVDMANNFGKRIQKMNELLKDPPFPGPSPITTTTSS
;
A
#
# COMPACT_ATOMS: atom_id res chain seq x y z
N MET A 1 -28.55 -12.19 -13.52
CA MET A 1 -28.50 -13.41 -12.71
C MET A 1 -27.10 -13.98 -12.84
N THR A 2 -26.15 -13.57 -11.99
CA THR A 2 -24.85 -14.25 -11.88
C THR A 2 -25.11 -15.58 -11.18
N SER A 3 -24.76 -16.67 -11.83
CA SER A 3 -25.06 -18.03 -11.43
C SER A 3 -24.25 -18.42 -10.19
N GLN A 4 -24.87 -19.16 -9.26
CA GLN A 4 -24.23 -19.68 -8.04
C GLN A 4 -22.88 -20.38 -8.30
N THR A 5 -22.71 -20.95 -9.50
CA THR A 5 -21.47 -21.53 -10.01
C THR A 5 -20.31 -20.54 -10.15
N ASP A 6 -20.57 -19.26 -10.45
CA ASP A 6 -19.53 -18.23 -10.57
C ASP A 6 -18.95 -17.87 -9.20
N GLN A 7 -19.79 -17.89 -8.16
CA GLN A 7 -19.36 -17.64 -6.79
C GLN A 7 -18.50 -18.80 -6.26
N GLU A 8 -18.91 -20.05 -6.49
CA GLU A 8 -18.15 -21.24 -6.11
C GLU A 8 -16.79 -21.28 -6.84
N ALA A 9 -16.76 -20.97 -8.14
CA ALA A 9 -15.52 -20.89 -8.91
C ALA A 9 -14.56 -19.82 -8.35
N GLN A 10 -15.07 -18.67 -7.92
CA GLN A 10 -14.24 -17.61 -7.33
C GLN A 10 -13.73 -17.96 -5.92
N GLN A 11 -14.53 -18.65 -5.10
CA GLN A 11 -14.07 -19.17 -3.81
C GLN A 11 -13.01 -20.25 -4.00
N GLN A 12 -13.19 -21.13 -4.99
CA GLN A 12 -12.20 -22.15 -5.33
C GLN A 12 -10.90 -21.52 -5.84
N LEU A 13 -10.97 -20.49 -6.69
CA LEU A 13 -9.80 -19.74 -7.15
C LEU A 13 -9.06 -19.10 -5.98
N PHE A 14 -9.78 -18.51 -5.02
CA PHE A 14 -9.20 -17.94 -3.82
C PHE A 14 -8.47 -18.99 -2.97
N ALA A 15 -9.11 -20.14 -2.71
CA ALA A 15 -8.51 -21.23 -1.95
C ALA A 15 -7.27 -21.81 -2.65
N ASP A 16 -7.36 -22.07 -3.96
CA ASP A 16 -6.24 -22.57 -4.78
C ASP A 16 -5.06 -21.58 -4.77
N THR A 17 -5.35 -20.28 -4.85
CA THR A 17 -4.35 -19.21 -4.73
C THR A 17 -3.62 -19.28 -3.39
N LEU A 18 -4.35 -19.39 -2.28
CA LEU A 18 -3.73 -19.48 -0.95
C LEU A 18 -2.86 -20.73 -0.81
N ILE A 19 -3.33 -21.88 -1.30
CA ILE A 19 -2.58 -23.13 -1.29
C ILE A 19 -1.29 -22.99 -2.10
N LYS A 20 -1.36 -22.44 -3.32
CA LYS A 20 -0.18 -22.21 -4.17
C LYS A 20 0.84 -21.27 -3.51
N LEU A 21 0.38 -20.22 -2.84
CA LEU A 21 1.26 -19.31 -2.09
C LEU A 21 1.95 -20.02 -0.92
N GLN A 22 1.24 -20.88 -0.19
CA GLN A 22 1.84 -21.68 0.89
C GLN A 22 2.91 -22.63 0.35
N ILE A 23 2.63 -23.31 -0.76
CA ILE A 23 3.59 -24.20 -1.43
C ILE A 23 4.82 -23.40 -1.89
N HIS A 24 4.64 -22.27 -2.58
CA HIS A 24 5.75 -21.43 -3.01
C HIS A 24 6.58 -20.94 -1.83
N SER A 25 5.96 -20.56 -0.71
CA SER A 25 6.66 -20.13 0.50
C SER A 25 7.50 -21.27 1.11
N ALA A 26 6.95 -22.48 1.19
CA ALA A 26 7.67 -23.65 1.67
C ALA A 26 8.86 -23.99 0.76
N LEU A 27 8.64 -24.01 -0.56
CA LEU A 27 9.69 -24.28 -1.55
C LEU A 27 10.76 -23.18 -1.57
N ALA A 28 10.39 -21.91 -1.37
CA ALA A 28 11.35 -20.81 -1.28
C ALA A 28 12.27 -20.96 -0.06
N LYS A 29 11.73 -21.39 1.09
CA LYS A 29 12.53 -21.70 2.29
C LYS A 29 13.48 -22.86 2.03
N GLU A 30 12.99 -23.94 1.42
CA GLU A 30 13.81 -25.08 1.03
C GLU A 30 14.92 -24.68 0.04
N HIS A 31 14.61 -23.84 -0.94
CA HIS A 31 15.61 -23.30 -1.87
C HIS A 31 16.73 -22.58 -1.13
N ILE A 32 16.40 -21.72 -0.16
CA ILE A 32 17.39 -21.04 0.67
C ILE A 32 18.26 -22.06 1.42
N HIS A 33 17.67 -23.09 2.02
CA HIS A 33 18.42 -24.16 2.69
C HIS A 33 19.37 -24.91 1.77
N HIS A 34 19.03 -25.03 0.49
CA HIS A 34 19.85 -25.69 -0.53
C HIS A 34 20.72 -24.72 -1.36
N ASN A 35 20.94 -23.48 -0.90
CA ASN A 35 21.69 -22.44 -1.61
C ASN A 35 21.19 -22.17 -3.05
N LYS A 36 19.90 -22.40 -3.29
CA LYS A 36 19.21 -22.07 -4.54
C LYS A 36 18.51 -20.73 -4.41
N SER A 37 18.40 -20.00 -5.52
CA SER A 37 17.69 -18.73 -5.54
C SER A 37 16.18 -18.93 -5.30
N PRO A 38 15.57 -18.21 -4.33
CA PRO A 38 14.12 -18.21 -4.14
C PRO A 38 13.39 -17.26 -5.11
N LEU A 39 14.13 -16.44 -5.89
CA LEU A 39 13.56 -15.37 -6.71
C LEU A 39 12.47 -15.83 -7.69
N PRO A 40 12.61 -16.96 -8.43
CA PRO A 40 11.58 -17.37 -9.38
C PRO A 40 10.25 -17.68 -8.69
N LEU A 41 10.29 -18.31 -7.51
CA LEU A 41 9.09 -18.68 -6.73
C LEU A 41 8.41 -17.43 -6.15
N LEU A 42 9.20 -16.45 -5.69
CA LEU A 42 8.67 -15.18 -5.20
C LEU A 42 8.04 -14.37 -6.33
N ALA A 43 8.67 -14.31 -7.51
CA ALA A 43 8.12 -13.63 -8.69
C ALA A 43 6.82 -14.28 -9.19
N GLN A 44 6.75 -15.62 -9.18
CA GLN A 44 5.52 -16.35 -9.48
C GLN A 44 4.41 -16.04 -8.48
N SER A 45 4.74 -15.94 -7.19
CA SER A 45 3.78 -15.60 -6.13
C SER A 45 3.20 -14.19 -6.31
N CYS A 46 4.05 -13.21 -6.65
CA CYS A 46 3.61 -11.85 -6.97
C CYS A 46 2.69 -11.82 -8.19
N SER A 47 3.05 -12.55 -9.25
CA SER A 47 2.25 -12.63 -10.47
C SER A 47 0.88 -13.27 -10.24
N LEU A 48 0.84 -14.32 -9.42
CA LEU A 48 -0.38 -15.02 -9.06
C LEU A 48 -1.35 -14.09 -8.30
N LEU A 49 -0.83 -13.29 -7.38
CA LEU A 49 -1.61 -12.30 -6.63
C LEU A 49 -2.07 -11.11 -7.49
N ASP A 50 -1.25 -10.64 -8.43
CA ASP A 50 -1.60 -9.52 -9.31
C ASP A 50 -2.69 -9.88 -10.34
N ASN A 51 -2.80 -11.16 -10.72
CA ASN A 51 -3.83 -11.65 -11.64
C ASN A 51 -5.19 -11.89 -10.99
N LEU A 52 -5.31 -11.68 -9.68
CA LEU A 52 -6.59 -11.83 -8.98
C LEU A 52 -7.54 -10.66 -9.32
N PRO A 53 -8.85 -10.93 -9.50
CA PRO A 53 -9.83 -9.91 -9.81
C PRO A 53 -9.97 -8.93 -8.64
N THR A 54 -9.46 -7.70 -8.81
CA THR A 54 -9.47 -6.65 -7.78
C THR A 54 -10.47 -5.53 -8.03
N SER A 55 -11.16 -5.51 -9.17
CA SER A 55 -12.05 -4.41 -9.55
C SER A 55 -13.38 -4.43 -8.77
N SER A 56 -13.58 -3.37 -8.00
CA SER A 56 -14.84 -3.02 -7.29
C SER A 56 -16.04 -2.77 -8.22
N THR A 57 -15.83 -2.75 -9.54
CA THR A 57 -16.84 -2.35 -10.53
C THR A 57 -17.53 -3.51 -11.26
N SER A 58 -17.15 -4.78 -11.03
CA SER A 58 -17.75 -5.90 -11.79
C SER A 58 -17.94 -7.24 -11.05
N THR A 59 -17.36 -7.45 -9.85
CA THR A 59 -17.47 -8.76 -9.17
C THR A 59 -18.04 -8.65 -7.75
N PRO A 60 -19.35 -8.95 -7.55
CA PRO A 60 -20.02 -8.82 -6.26
C PRO A 60 -19.71 -9.95 -5.26
N HIS A 61 -18.74 -10.84 -5.50
CA HIS A 61 -18.64 -12.09 -4.75
C HIS A 61 -17.51 -12.18 -3.71
N TRP A 62 -16.57 -11.22 -3.68
CA TRP A 62 -15.49 -11.24 -2.69
C TRP A 62 -15.90 -10.45 -1.45
N THR A 63 -15.74 -11.06 -0.28
CA THR A 63 -15.97 -10.36 0.99
C THR A 63 -14.92 -9.27 1.19
N THR A 64 -15.25 -8.22 1.95
CA THR A 64 -14.30 -7.16 2.31
C THR A 64 -13.05 -7.73 2.99
N ALA A 65 -13.21 -8.76 3.83
CA ALA A 65 -12.10 -9.43 4.49
C ALA A 65 -11.15 -10.14 3.50
N GLN A 66 -11.68 -10.84 2.49
CA GLN A 66 -10.87 -11.48 1.44
C GLN A 66 -10.07 -10.45 0.63
N ARG A 67 -10.69 -9.32 0.29
CA ARG A 67 -9.98 -8.23 -0.42
C ARG A 67 -8.85 -7.65 0.44
N ALA A 68 -9.12 -7.37 1.71
CA ALA A 68 -8.11 -6.87 2.64
C ALA A 68 -6.94 -7.86 2.79
N LEU A 69 -7.22 -9.15 2.92
CA LEU A 69 -6.20 -10.20 2.99
C LEU A 69 -5.34 -10.25 1.71
N ILE A 70 -5.94 -10.13 0.54
CA ILE A 70 -5.19 -10.18 -0.73
C ILE A 70 -4.28 -8.98 -0.90
N GLU A 71 -4.75 -7.78 -0.54
CA GLU A 71 -3.90 -6.59 -0.57
C GLU A 71 -2.75 -6.70 0.44
N ALA A 72 -2.99 -7.24 1.63
CA ALA A 72 -1.91 -7.55 2.57
C ALA A 72 -0.90 -8.57 2.01
N LEU A 73 -1.39 -9.68 1.44
CA LEU A 73 -0.52 -10.70 0.83
C LEU A 73 0.29 -10.15 -0.35
N LYS A 74 -0.25 -9.23 -1.14
CA LYS A 74 0.51 -8.53 -2.18
C LYS A 74 1.64 -7.71 -1.59
N ILE A 75 1.37 -6.92 -0.56
CA ILE A 75 2.39 -6.12 0.12
C ILE A 75 3.50 -7.03 0.64
N ASP A 76 3.15 -8.13 1.30
CA ASP A 76 4.12 -9.09 1.85
C ASP A 76 4.93 -9.78 0.75
N ALA A 77 4.29 -10.25 -0.31
CA ALA A 77 4.97 -10.92 -1.43
C ALA A 77 5.95 -9.99 -2.16
N TRP A 78 5.52 -8.76 -2.46
CA TRP A 78 6.38 -7.77 -3.10
C TRP A 78 7.51 -7.29 -2.19
N THR A 79 7.28 -7.24 -0.88
CA THR A 79 8.35 -6.96 0.12
C THR A 79 9.38 -8.08 0.12
N ALA A 80 8.94 -9.33 0.20
CA ALA A 80 9.83 -10.48 0.19
C ALA A 80 10.64 -10.59 -1.11
N LEU A 81 10.01 -10.34 -2.26
CA LEU A 81 10.69 -10.31 -3.55
C LEU A 81 11.75 -9.19 -3.61
N ALA A 82 11.39 -7.97 -3.21
CA ALA A 82 12.33 -6.85 -3.17
C ALA A 82 13.54 -7.14 -2.28
N ASP A 83 13.32 -7.68 -1.09
CA ASP A 83 14.39 -8.01 -0.15
C ASP A 83 15.30 -9.11 -0.67
N ALA A 84 14.73 -10.14 -1.32
CA ALA A 84 15.51 -11.18 -1.97
C ALA A 84 16.33 -10.63 -3.16
N CYS A 85 15.78 -9.71 -3.96
CA CYS A 85 16.52 -9.06 -5.06
C CYS A 85 17.68 -8.22 -4.53
N ILE A 86 17.49 -7.47 -3.43
CA ILE A 86 18.55 -6.70 -2.77
C ILE A 86 19.66 -7.65 -2.28
N GLN A 87 19.29 -8.75 -1.61
CA GLN A 87 20.26 -9.74 -1.13
C GLN A 87 21.03 -10.41 -2.27
N ALA A 88 20.38 -10.66 -3.40
CA ALA A 88 21.00 -11.20 -4.60
C ALA A 88 21.81 -10.15 -5.40
N ASN A 89 21.84 -8.89 -4.95
CA ASN A 89 22.45 -7.76 -5.65
C ASN A 89 21.88 -7.52 -7.07
N ASP A 90 20.64 -7.96 -7.33
CA ASP A 90 19.92 -7.64 -8.56
C ASP A 90 19.21 -6.30 -8.39
N LEU A 91 19.99 -5.22 -8.53
CA LEU A 91 19.52 -3.86 -8.27
C LEU A 91 18.39 -3.41 -9.22
N ILE A 92 18.35 -3.95 -10.44
CA ILE A 92 17.31 -3.62 -11.44
C ILE A 92 15.98 -4.23 -11.01
N GLN A 93 15.96 -5.52 -10.65
CA GLN A 93 14.74 -6.16 -10.15
C GLN A 93 14.33 -5.64 -8.78
N ALA A 94 15.30 -5.29 -7.91
CA ALA A 94 15.01 -4.63 -6.64
C ALA A 94 14.32 -3.28 -6.86
N GLU A 95 14.81 -2.43 -7.78
CA GLU A 95 14.19 -1.16 -8.15
C GLU A 95 12.73 -1.37 -8.61
N ALA A 96 12.52 -2.28 -9.57
CA ALA A 96 11.18 -2.56 -10.11
C ALA A 96 10.21 -3.08 -9.04
N SER A 97 10.66 -4.01 -8.21
CA SER A 97 9.85 -4.60 -7.13
C SER A 97 9.47 -3.56 -6.07
N LEU A 98 10.43 -2.72 -5.66
CA LEU A 98 10.17 -1.65 -4.70
C LEU A 98 9.26 -0.54 -5.28
N GLN A 99 9.35 -0.22 -6.57
CA GLN A 99 8.43 0.73 -7.21
C GLN A 99 6.99 0.21 -7.23
N ARG A 100 6.81 -1.09 -7.49
CA ARG A 100 5.51 -1.76 -7.43
C ARG A 100 4.96 -1.76 -6.00
N LEU A 101 5.77 -2.13 -5.02
CA LEU A 101 5.42 -2.09 -3.59
C LEU A 101 5.02 -0.68 -3.15
N ALA A 102 5.80 0.34 -3.53
CA ALA A 102 5.48 1.73 -3.21
C ALA A 102 4.15 2.17 -3.81
N THR A 103 3.78 1.67 -5.00
CA THR A 103 2.47 1.98 -5.61
C THR A 103 1.32 1.35 -4.83
N LEU A 104 1.47 0.10 -4.39
CA LEU A 104 0.47 -0.58 -3.56
C LEU A 104 0.27 0.14 -2.22
N GLN A 105 1.37 0.49 -1.55
CA GLN A 105 1.33 1.18 -0.26
C GLN A 105 0.84 2.63 -0.37
N ASP A 106 1.17 3.35 -1.46
CA ASP A 106 0.66 4.71 -1.72
C ASP A 106 -0.87 4.69 -1.93
N ASN A 107 -1.40 3.67 -2.62
CA ASN A 107 -2.85 3.49 -2.74
C ASN A 107 -3.51 3.20 -1.39
N ALA A 108 -2.85 2.39 -0.55
CA ALA A 108 -3.33 2.06 0.80
C ALA A 108 -3.22 3.24 1.79
N ALA A 109 -2.29 4.18 1.59
CA ALA A 109 -2.08 5.34 2.46
C ALA A 109 -3.21 6.39 2.39
N GLY A 110 -4.15 6.26 1.44
CA GLY A 110 -5.35 7.10 1.34
C GLY A 110 -5.04 8.61 1.36
N PRO A 111 -5.50 9.38 2.37
CA PRO A 111 -5.27 10.82 2.47
C PRO A 111 -3.78 11.20 2.69
N PHE A 112 -2.98 10.28 3.23
CA PHE A 112 -1.53 10.45 3.39
C PHE A 112 -0.74 10.03 2.15
N SER A 113 -1.40 9.52 1.11
CA SER A 113 -0.74 9.19 -0.15
C SER A 113 -0.02 10.40 -0.75
N TRP A 114 1.17 10.18 -1.29
CA TRP A 114 1.95 11.20 -1.97
C TRP A 114 1.19 11.82 -3.14
N ARG A 115 0.37 11.01 -3.82
CA ARG A 115 -0.51 11.47 -4.91
C ARG A 115 -1.61 12.41 -4.41
N ALA A 116 -2.23 12.14 -3.27
CA ALA A 116 -3.21 13.06 -2.67
C ALA A 116 -2.54 14.39 -2.27
N GLN A 117 -1.33 14.33 -1.71
CA GLN A 117 -0.56 15.51 -1.32
C GLN A 117 -0.17 16.40 -2.53
N LYS A 118 0.17 15.80 -3.67
CA LYS A 118 0.49 16.55 -4.90
C LYS A 118 -0.72 17.32 -5.44
N ARG A 119 -1.95 16.79 -5.28
CA ARG A 119 -3.19 17.50 -5.69
C ARG A 119 -3.52 18.68 -4.78
N ASN A 120 -3.33 18.54 -3.47
CA ASN A 120 -3.58 19.62 -2.51
C ASN A 120 -2.54 20.75 -2.59
N SER A 121 -1.30 20.47 -3.00
CA SER A 121 -0.28 21.49 -3.24
C SER A 121 -0.47 22.25 -4.56
N SER A 122 -1.12 21.64 -5.57
CA SER A 122 -1.51 22.34 -6.79
C SER A 122 -2.74 23.25 -6.64
N SER A 123 -3.74 22.88 -5.82
CA SER A 123 -4.93 23.72 -5.59
C SER A 123 -4.63 24.95 -4.72
N LYS A 124 -3.64 24.87 -3.84
CA LYS A 124 -3.15 26.02 -3.05
C LYS A 124 -2.43 27.08 -3.90
N LYS A 125 -2.07 26.77 -5.16
CA LYS A 125 -1.46 27.73 -6.11
C LYS A 125 -2.48 28.42 -7.02
N THR A 126 -3.75 28.03 -6.98
CA THR A 126 -4.85 28.67 -7.75
C THR A 126 -5.88 29.35 -6.85
N SER A 127 -5.60 29.49 -5.56
CA SER A 127 -6.53 30.08 -4.59
C SER A 127 -6.27 31.58 -4.40
N SER A 128 -6.51 32.37 -5.43
CA SER A 128 -7.09 33.70 -5.26
C SER A 128 -8.27 33.79 -6.22
N THR A 129 -9.46 34.02 -5.64
CA THR A 129 -10.76 34.20 -6.31
C THR A 129 -11.60 32.92 -6.47
N SER A 130 -12.34 32.56 -5.42
CA SER A 130 -13.81 32.72 -5.41
C SER A 130 -14.40 32.16 -4.11
N LEU A 131 -15.15 33.04 -3.43
CA LEU A 131 -16.11 32.70 -2.38
C LEU A 131 -17.36 32.09 -3.03
N SER A 132 -17.91 31.08 -2.36
CA SER A 132 -19.34 30.92 -1.99
C SER A 132 -19.90 29.49 -2.16
N GLU A 133 -20.35 28.98 -1.01
CA GLU A 133 -21.57 28.19 -0.75
C GLU A 133 -21.93 26.97 -1.61
N SER A 134 -21.87 25.80 -0.97
CA SER A 134 -23.10 25.05 -0.67
C SER A 134 -22.84 23.95 0.35
N SER A 135 -23.39 24.17 1.54
CA SER A 135 -23.71 23.16 2.54
C SER A 135 -24.85 22.27 2.06
N ASN A 136 -24.66 20.95 2.06
CA ASN A 136 -25.73 20.04 2.43
C ASN A 136 -25.16 18.75 3.01
N GLY A 137 -25.54 18.48 4.26
CA GLY A 137 -25.05 17.36 5.05
C GLY A 137 -25.78 16.05 4.74
N SER A 138 -25.04 14.96 4.94
CA SER A 138 -25.62 13.66 5.30
C SER A 138 -24.78 13.11 6.45
N ASN A 139 -25.37 13.17 7.64
CA ASN A 139 -24.93 12.46 8.83
C ASN A 139 -24.92 10.95 8.56
N GLY A 140 -23.83 10.28 8.93
CA GLY A 140 -23.75 8.82 8.85
C GLY A 140 -22.43 8.26 9.38
N THR A 141 -22.44 7.93 10.67
CA THR A 141 -21.52 7.01 11.37
C THR A 141 -20.13 7.54 11.72
N ALA A 142 -20.02 8.08 12.93
CA ALA A 142 -18.78 8.09 13.68
C ALA A 142 -18.36 6.64 14.01
N ASN A 143 -17.55 6.05 13.13
CA ASN A 143 -16.74 4.87 13.48
C ASN A 143 -15.32 5.35 13.75
N SER A 144 -14.86 5.17 14.97
CA SER A 144 -13.44 5.29 15.32
C SER A 144 -12.65 4.21 14.55
N GLY A 145 -11.89 4.59 13.52
CA GLY A 145 -10.99 3.70 12.77
C GLY A 145 -11.00 3.94 11.26
N PRO A 146 -10.10 4.82 10.77
CA PRO A 146 -9.21 4.46 9.64
C PRO A 146 -7.82 5.13 9.69
N THR A 147 -7.50 5.87 10.76
CA THR A 147 -6.25 6.66 10.82
C THR A 147 -5.02 5.78 11.01
N GLU A 148 -5.12 4.70 11.78
CA GLU A 148 -3.97 3.83 12.08
C GLU A 148 -3.55 3.00 10.87
N ASP A 149 -4.50 2.41 10.14
CA ASP A 149 -4.21 1.65 8.92
C ASP A 149 -3.52 2.53 7.87
N TYR A 150 -3.96 3.78 7.71
CA TYR A 150 -3.30 4.74 6.83
C TYR A 150 -1.91 5.14 7.34
N ARG A 151 -1.72 5.30 8.65
CA ARG A 151 -0.40 5.57 9.24
C ARG A 151 0.56 4.40 9.07
N GLN A 152 0.07 3.17 9.23
CA GLN A 152 0.85 1.96 9.02
C GLN A 152 1.25 1.82 7.54
N ALA A 153 0.31 2.01 6.62
CA ALA A 153 0.58 2.01 5.18
C ALA A 153 1.59 3.11 4.79
N THR A 154 1.46 4.30 5.37
CA THR A 154 2.40 5.41 5.14
C THR A 154 3.79 5.11 5.72
N SER A 155 3.86 4.48 6.89
CA SER A 155 5.13 4.05 7.49
C SER A 155 5.82 2.99 6.63
N GLY A 156 5.06 2.03 6.10
CA GLY A 156 5.56 1.05 5.12
C GLY A 156 6.06 1.72 3.85
N LEU A 157 5.33 2.70 3.32
CA LEU A 157 5.75 3.48 2.14
C LEU A 157 7.08 4.22 2.38
N ILE A 158 7.27 4.82 3.56
CA ILE A 158 8.52 5.48 3.94
C ILE A 158 9.68 4.49 3.98
N GLN A 159 9.47 3.29 4.54
CA GLN A 159 10.49 2.24 4.55
C GLN A 159 10.86 1.80 3.12
N THR A 160 9.86 1.59 2.26
CA THR A 160 10.07 1.25 0.85
C THR A 160 10.85 2.32 0.10
N TRP A 161 10.55 3.60 0.34
CA TRP A 161 11.33 4.72 -0.21
C TRP A 161 12.76 4.76 0.33
N GLY A 162 12.97 4.38 1.60
CA GLY A 162 14.28 4.21 2.20
C GLY A 162 15.11 3.16 1.45
N LYS A 163 14.52 1.99 1.16
CA LYS A 163 15.15 0.94 0.36
C LYS A 163 15.42 1.41 -1.07
N LEU A 164 14.48 2.10 -1.73
CA LEU A 164 14.69 2.69 -3.07
C LEU A 164 15.85 3.68 -3.07
N ARG A 165 15.95 4.55 -2.07
CA ARG A 165 17.07 5.48 -1.92
C ARG A 165 18.40 4.74 -1.86
N GLN A 166 18.47 3.64 -1.10
CA GLN A 166 19.69 2.82 -1.02
C GLN A 166 20.02 2.19 -2.37
N VAL A 167 19.06 1.52 -3.02
CA VAL A 167 19.25 0.93 -4.35
C VAL A 167 19.74 1.97 -5.37
N TYR A 168 19.17 3.18 -5.36
CA TYR A 168 19.63 4.25 -6.25
C TYR A 168 21.04 4.74 -5.94
N ASN A 169 21.46 4.79 -4.67
CA ASN A 169 22.86 5.06 -4.32
C ASN A 169 23.78 3.98 -4.87
N ASP A 170 23.41 2.71 -4.70
CA ASP A 170 24.21 1.56 -5.13
C ASP A 170 24.32 1.48 -6.66
N MET A 171 23.29 1.96 -7.39
CA MET A 171 23.32 2.13 -8.85
C MET A 171 24.08 3.39 -9.32
N GLY A 172 24.58 4.25 -8.42
CA GLY A 172 25.20 5.53 -8.75
C GLY A 172 24.23 6.64 -9.20
N LYS A 173 22.91 6.42 -9.05
CA LYS A 173 21.84 7.37 -9.40
C LYS A 173 21.56 8.35 -8.24
N VAL A 174 22.57 9.13 -7.86
CA VAL A 174 22.57 10.00 -6.67
C VAL A 174 21.41 11.01 -6.66
N ASP A 175 21.02 11.56 -7.81
CA ASP A 175 19.90 12.51 -7.91
C ASP A 175 18.56 11.88 -7.50
N MET A 176 18.33 10.63 -7.91
CA MET A 176 17.12 9.88 -7.56
C MET A 176 17.11 9.55 -6.06
N ALA A 177 18.25 9.11 -5.52
CA ALA A 177 18.40 8.86 -4.09
C ALA A 177 18.11 10.12 -3.25
N ASN A 178 18.61 11.28 -3.68
CA ASN A 178 18.32 12.57 -3.05
C ASN A 178 16.84 12.96 -3.14
N ASN A 179 16.18 12.67 -4.27
CA ASN A 179 14.73 12.90 -4.41
C ASN A 179 13.93 12.12 -3.37
N PHE A 180 14.23 10.82 -3.20
CA PHE A 180 13.57 10.00 -2.19
C PHE A 180 13.89 10.44 -0.76
N GLY A 181 15.12 10.88 -0.48
CA GLY A 181 15.47 11.48 0.81
C GLY A 181 14.58 12.67 1.18
N LYS A 182 14.35 13.58 0.22
CA LYS A 182 13.45 14.73 0.40
C LYS A 182 11.99 14.31 0.58
N ARG A 183 11.52 13.27 -0.12
CA ARG A 183 10.14 12.76 0.02
C ARG A 183 9.91 12.12 1.40
N ILE A 184 10.87 11.31 1.85
CA ILE A 184 10.83 10.67 3.17
C ILE A 184 10.76 11.71 4.27
N GLN A 185 11.59 12.76 4.21
CA GLN A 185 11.56 13.84 5.19
C GLN A 185 10.19 14.51 5.27
N LYS A 186 9.63 14.92 4.12
CA LYS A 186 8.30 15.55 4.06
C LYS A 186 7.21 14.67 4.62
N MET A 187 7.22 13.37 4.31
CA MET A 187 6.20 12.45 4.81
C MET A 187 6.33 12.22 6.32
N ASN A 188 7.55 12.14 6.85
CA ASN A 188 7.79 12.04 8.29
C ASN A 188 7.31 13.29 9.04
N GLU A 189 7.49 14.49 8.48
CA GLU A 189 6.94 15.73 9.04
C GLU A 189 5.40 15.69 9.09
N LEU A 190 4.75 15.22 8.01
CA LEU A 190 3.29 15.06 7.95
C LEU A 190 2.74 14.02 8.95
N LEU A 191 3.51 12.97 9.25
CA LEU A 191 3.10 11.99 10.25
C LEU A 191 3.18 12.54 11.68
N LYS A 192 4.07 13.52 11.93
CA LYS A 192 4.21 14.19 13.23
C LYS A 192 3.09 15.21 13.47
N ASP A 193 2.71 15.98 12.45
CA ASP A 193 1.63 16.98 12.51
C ASP A 193 0.46 16.59 11.59
N PRO A 194 -0.50 15.77 12.07
CA PRO A 194 -1.60 15.32 11.23
C PRO A 194 -2.48 16.49 10.79
N PRO A 195 -2.95 16.53 9.53
CA PRO A 195 -3.80 17.60 9.00
C PRO A 195 -5.23 17.63 9.59
N PHE A 196 -5.54 16.77 10.57
CA PHE A 196 -6.83 16.74 11.26
C PHE A 196 -6.64 17.01 12.76
N PRO A 197 -7.15 18.12 13.30
CA PRO A 197 -7.38 18.19 14.73
C PRO A 197 -8.41 17.09 15.06
N GLY A 198 -8.04 16.17 15.94
CA GLY A 198 -9.02 15.31 16.60
C GLY A 198 -10.10 16.19 17.25
N PRO A 199 -11.32 15.68 17.46
CA PRO A 199 -12.37 16.47 18.11
C PRO A 199 -11.83 17.01 19.44
N SER A 200 -11.81 18.34 19.57
CA SER A 200 -11.44 19.00 20.81
C SER A 200 -12.27 18.42 21.95
N PRO A 201 -11.68 18.18 23.14
CA PRO A 201 -12.45 17.75 24.29
C PRO A 201 -13.51 18.82 24.57
N ILE A 202 -14.77 18.42 24.54
CA ILE A 202 -15.89 19.27 24.93
C ILE A 202 -15.69 19.56 26.41
N THR A 203 -15.22 20.77 26.74
CA THR A 203 -15.28 21.28 28.10
C THR A 203 -16.75 21.50 28.45
N THR A 204 -17.35 20.50 29.09
CA THR A 204 -18.66 20.66 29.73
C THR A 204 -18.46 21.59 30.92
N THR A 205 -18.70 22.88 30.71
CA THR A 205 -18.81 23.87 31.79
C THR A 205 -20.06 23.56 32.60
N THR A 206 -19.92 22.81 33.68
CA THR A 206 -20.97 22.68 34.70
C THR A 206 -21.05 24.00 35.47
N SER A 207 -22.05 24.83 35.18
CA SER A 207 -22.39 25.98 36.02
C SER A 207 -23.30 25.49 37.14
N SER A 208 -22.90 25.77 38.38
CA SER A 208 -23.70 25.60 39.60
C SER A 208 -24.70 26.72 39.77
#